data_AF-A0A1V5LKG6-F1
#
_entry.id   AF-A0A1V5LKG6-F1
#
_cell.length_a   1.000
_cell.length_b   1.000
_cell.length_c   1.000
_cell.angle_alpha   90.00
_cell.angle_beta   90.00
_cell.angle_gamma   90.00
#
_symmetry.space_group_name_H-M   'P 1'
#
loop_
_entity.id
_entity.type
_entity.pdbx_description
1 polymer ?
#
loop_
_entity_poly.entity_id
_entity_poly.type
_entity_poly.pdbx_seq_one_letter_code
_entity_poly.pdbx_strand_id
1 'polypeptide(L)'
;MATTTHSAASRRFRPYVYIETTERYPSFLPGSAATALAEKYLEIPDAVLTEPLSRQLRFVQRLTRAHWQEQHGACSSFGAITGFIFRWSEEESIALGTDGTVRDPAHGRFAEDGKTLVYLNGTPMEAVLVRV
;
A
#
# COMPACT_ATOMS: atom_id res chain seq x y z
N MET A 1 -16.91 37.88 -16.16
CA MET A 1 -16.67 36.44 -16.34
C MET A 1 -15.17 36.21 -16.32
N ALA A 2 -14.62 35.69 -15.22
CA ALA A 2 -13.20 35.38 -15.10
C ALA A 2 -13.06 33.85 -15.10
N THR A 3 -12.44 33.31 -16.13
CA THR A 3 -12.05 31.91 -16.22
C THR A 3 -10.87 31.69 -15.28
N THR A 4 -11.15 31.16 -14.09
CA THR A 4 -10.11 30.64 -13.20
C THR A 4 -9.63 29.31 -13.76
N THR A 5 -8.52 29.34 -14.49
CA THR A 5 -7.74 28.16 -14.83
C THR A 5 -7.21 27.56 -13.54
N HIS A 6 -7.92 26.58 -12.98
CA HIS A 6 -7.44 25.77 -11.87
C HIS A 6 -6.41 24.78 -12.43
N SER A 7 -5.13 25.17 -12.42
CA SER A 7 -4.01 24.24 -12.62
C SER A 7 -3.89 23.37 -11.38
N ALA A 8 -4.73 22.32 -11.29
CA ALA A 8 -4.49 21.22 -10.38
C ALA A 8 -3.34 20.40 -10.97
N ALA A 9 -2.15 20.53 -10.41
CA ALA A 9 -1.09 19.56 -10.62
C ALA A 9 -1.63 18.19 -10.20
N SER A 10 -2.00 17.34 -11.15
CA SER A 10 -2.39 15.96 -10.88
C SER A 10 -1.19 15.25 -10.27
N ARG A 11 -1.22 15.08 -8.94
CA ARG A 11 -0.24 14.28 -8.21
C ARG A 11 -0.33 12.87 -8.77
N ARG A 12 0.60 12.50 -9.66
CA ARG A 12 0.61 11.17 -10.29
C ARG A 12 0.64 10.12 -9.20
N PHE A 13 -0.29 9.17 -9.26
CA PHE A 13 -0.31 8.00 -8.40
C PHE A 13 1.05 7.29 -8.46
N ARG A 14 1.62 6.95 -7.30
CA ARG A 14 2.88 6.20 -7.20
C ARG A 14 2.54 4.77 -6.80
N PRO A 15 2.82 3.76 -7.66
CA PRO A 15 2.62 2.37 -7.31
C PRO A 15 3.39 1.91 -6.07
N TYR A 16 2.79 0.98 -5.32
CA TYR A 16 3.37 0.40 -4.11
C TYR A 16 2.85 -1.01 -3.89
N VAL A 17 3.49 -1.71 -2.94
CA VAL A 17 2.98 -2.97 -2.43
C VAL A 17 2.48 -2.75 -1.01
N TYR A 18 1.24 -3.15 -0.74
CA TYR A 18 0.66 -3.22 0.59
C TYR A 18 0.79 -4.63 1.17
N ILE A 19 1.04 -4.75 2.47
CA ILE A 19 1.19 -6.03 3.16
C ILE A 19 -0.10 -6.37 3.89
N GLU A 20 -0.68 -7.52 3.57
CA GLU A 20 -1.82 -8.07 4.31
C GLU A 20 -1.31 -8.87 5.51
N THR A 21 -1.95 -8.66 6.65
CA THR A 21 -1.51 -9.21 7.94
C THR A 21 -2.68 -9.75 8.74
N THR A 22 -2.41 -10.60 9.73
CA THR A 22 -3.45 -11.14 10.62
C THR A 22 -4.10 -10.07 11.49
N GLU A 23 -3.35 -9.05 11.88
CA GLU A 23 -3.86 -7.96 12.71
C GLU A 23 -4.02 -6.67 11.89
N ARG A 24 -5.13 -5.97 12.14
CA ARG A 24 -5.47 -4.71 11.49
C ARG A 24 -4.85 -3.49 12.16
N TYR A 25 -4.63 -3.57 13.47
CA TYR A 25 -4.11 -2.49 14.29
C TYR A 25 -2.79 -2.92 14.92
N PRO A 26 -1.85 -1.98 15.13
CA PRO A 26 -0.59 -2.31 15.76
C PRO A 26 -0.81 -2.81 17.19
N SER A 27 -0.02 -3.79 17.62
CA SER A 27 -0.10 -4.39 18.96
C SER A 27 0.41 -3.49 20.11
N PHE A 28 0.77 -2.23 19.85
CA PHE A 28 1.38 -1.30 20.80
C PHE A 28 0.69 0.09 20.87
N LEU A 29 1.15 0.95 21.79
CA LEU A 29 0.56 2.25 22.15
C LEU A 29 0.57 3.33 21.02
N PRO A 30 -0.36 4.31 21.04
CA PRO A 30 -0.67 5.18 19.88
C PRO A 30 0.46 6.05 19.33
N GLY A 31 1.48 6.37 20.13
CA GLY A 31 2.55 7.32 19.76
C GLY A 31 3.46 6.87 18.61
N SER A 32 3.48 5.58 18.28
CA SER A 32 4.30 5.00 17.20
C SER A 32 3.47 4.45 16.03
N ALA A 33 2.16 4.74 15.99
CA ALA A 33 1.25 4.17 14.98
C ALA A 33 1.62 4.52 13.54
N ALA A 34 2.17 5.71 13.28
CA ALA A 34 2.60 6.11 11.94
C ALA A 34 3.80 5.29 11.44
N THR A 35 4.79 5.07 12.31
CA THR A 35 5.95 4.21 12.00
C THR A 35 5.52 2.76 11.82
N ALA A 36 4.59 2.27 12.66
CA ALA A 36 3.98 0.95 12.48
C ALA A 36 3.34 0.84 11.10
N LEU A 37 2.45 1.78 10.74
CA LEU A 37 1.74 1.73 9.45
C LEU A 37 2.70 1.71 8.26
N ALA A 38 3.86 2.39 8.35
CA ALA A 38 4.88 2.34 7.30
C ALA A 38 5.42 0.91 7.05
N GLU A 39 5.41 0.04 8.06
CA GLU A 39 5.80 -1.39 7.91
C GLU A 39 4.88 -2.14 6.95
N LYS A 40 3.64 -1.67 6.72
CA LYS A 40 2.69 -2.32 5.80
C LYS A 40 2.91 -1.94 4.33
N TYR A 41 3.97 -1.20 4.00
CA TYR A 41 4.22 -0.75 2.64
C TYR A 41 5.64 -1.09 2.19
N LEU A 42 5.75 -1.66 0.98
CA LEU A 42 7.04 -1.81 0.30
C LEU A 42 7.10 -0.83 -0.86
N GLU A 43 8.20 -0.08 -0.92
CA GLU A 43 8.46 0.85 -2.01
C GLU A 43 8.97 0.11 -3.24
N ILE A 44 8.46 0.51 -4.41
CA ILE A 44 8.96 0.03 -5.69
C ILE A 44 9.91 1.11 -6.23
N PRO A 45 11.16 0.74 -6.60
CA PRO A 45 12.10 1.72 -7.14
C PRO A 45 11.57 2.39 -8.41
N ASP A 46 11.80 3.69 -8.56
CA ASP A 46 11.24 4.47 -9.68
C ASP A 46 11.69 3.93 -11.06
N ALA A 47 12.89 3.35 -11.16
CA ALA A 47 13.37 2.69 -12.36
C ALA A 47 12.51 1.48 -12.78
N VAL A 48 11.88 0.80 -11.82
CA VAL A 48 10.92 -0.28 -12.11
C VAL A 48 9.58 0.31 -12.52
N LEU A 49 9.16 1.42 -11.93
CA LEU A 49 7.87 2.07 -12.23
C LEU A 49 7.75 2.55 -13.69
N THR A 50 8.88 2.78 -14.37
CA THR A 50 8.91 3.14 -15.79
C THR A 50 8.82 1.94 -16.75
N GLU A 51 8.92 0.71 -16.24
CA GLU A 51 8.85 -0.51 -17.04
C GLU A 51 7.40 -0.93 -17.33
N PRO A 52 7.15 -1.79 -18.33
CA PRO A 52 5.84 -2.38 -18.54
C PRO A 52 5.32 -3.13 -17.31
N LEU A 53 4.00 -3.14 -17.10
CA LEU A 53 3.36 -3.77 -15.92
C LEU A 53 3.81 -5.22 -15.70
N SER A 54 4.03 -6.01 -16.76
CA SER A 54 4.52 -7.39 -16.65
C SER A 54 5.92 -7.50 -16.03
N ARG A 55 6.79 -6.52 -16.25
CA ARG A 55 8.12 -6.42 -15.62
C ARG A 55 8.02 -5.91 -14.20
N GLN A 56 7.15 -4.93 -13.94
CA GLN A 56 6.85 -4.46 -12.58
C GLN A 56 6.34 -5.61 -11.72
N LEU A 57 5.37 -6.37 -12.22
CA LEU A 57 4.80 -7.52 -11.53
C LEU A 57 5.88 -8.55 -11.22
N ARG A 58 6.73 -8.95 -12.18
CA ARG A 58 7.84 -9.88 -11.91
C ARG A 58 8.80 -9.36 -10.85
N PHE A 59 9.04 -8.04 -10.79
CA PHE A 59 9.83 -7.45 -9.72
C PHE A 59 9.10 -7.56 -8.37
N VAL A 60 7.83 -7.18 -8.33
CA VAL A 60 6.99 -7.26 -7.13
C VAL A 60 6.90 -8.68 -6.59
N GLN A 61 6.71 -9.70 -7.44
CA GLN A 61 6.69 -11.11 -7.02
C GLN A 61 8.00 -11.54 -6.33
N ARG A 62 9.14 -11.04 -6.80
CA ARG A 62 10.44 -11.29 -6.14
C ARG A 62 10.56 -10.50 -4.84
N LEU A 63 10.15 -9.23 -4.86
CA LEU A 63 10.18 -8.34 -3.70
C LEU A 63 9.37 -8.90 -2.54
N THR A 64 8.12 -9.31 -2.78
CA THR A 64 7.22 -9.85 -1.76
C THR A 64 7.73 -11.16 -1.18
N ARG A 65 8.22 -12.07 -2.03
CA ARG A 65 8.83 -13.32 -1.58
C ARG A 65 10.07 -13.08 -0.73
N ALA A 66 10.98 -12.20 -1.17
CA ALA A 66 12.19 -11.87 -0.42
C ALA A 66 11.83 -11.25 0.93
N HIS A 67 10.90 -10.28 0.94
CA HIS A 67 10.44 -9.63 2.16
C HIS A 67 9.83 -10.63 3.15
N TRP A 68 8.96 -11.52 2.68
CA TRP A 68 8.38 -12.56 3.55
C TRP A 68 9.46 -13.46 4.15
N GLN A 69 10.48 -13.84 3.38
CA GLN A 69 11.59 -14.66 3.86
C GLN A 69 12.47 -13.92 4.88
N GLU A 70 12.83 -12.67 4.60
CA GLU A 70 13.64 -11.81 5.47
C GLU A 70 12.96 -11.54 6.81
N GLN A 71 11.63 -11.36 6.79
CA GLN A 71 10.84 -11.12 8.00
C GLN A 71 10.32 -12.40 8.67
N HIS A 72 10.73 -13.57 8.19
CA HIS A 72 10.24 -14.87 8.68
C HIS A 72 8.70 -14.97 8.71
N GLY A 73 8.04 -14.33 7.75
CA GLY A 73 6.59 -14.28 7.62
C GLY A 73 5.86 -13.40 8.64
N ALA A 74 6.57 -12.54 9.37
CA ALA A 74 5.98 -11.61 10.33
C ALA A 74 6.04 -10.15 9.85
N CYS A 75 5.08 -9.35 10.28
CA CYS A 75 5.12 -7.90 10.25
C CYS A 75 5.11 -7.46 11.71
N SER A 76 6.21 -6.91 12.21
CA SER A 76 6.50 -6.78 13.65
C SER A 76 5.34 -6.18 14.45
N SER A 77 4.66 -5.19 13.88
CA SER A 77 3.54 -4.52 14.55
C SER A 77 2.18 -5.19 14.35
N PHE A 78 2.01 -6.04 13.32
CA PHE A 78 0.70 -6.50 12.82
C PHE A 78 0.56 -8.03 12.73
N GLY A 79 1.46 -8.79 13.35
CA GLY A 79 1.39 -10.25 13.38
C GLY A 79 1.89 -10.90 12.09
N ALA A 80 1.28 -12.00 11.66
CA ALA A 80 1.77 -12.76 10.51
C ALA A 80 1.35 -12.13 9.17
N ILE A 81 2.24 -12.16 8.18
CA ILE A 81 1.97 -11.76 6.81
C ILE A 81 1.13 -12.84 6.12
N THR A 82 -0.03 -12.47 5.59
CA THR A 82 -0.99 -13.39 4.96
C THR A 82 -1.02 -13.25 3.43
N GLY A 83 -0.52 -12.14 2.90
CA GLY A 83 -0.53 -11.81 1.49
C GLY A 83 0.03 -10.42 1.20
N PHE A 84 -0.06 -10.02 -0.05
CA PHE A 84 0.38 -8.72 -0.51
C PHE A 84 -0.56 -8.19 -1.59
N ILE A 85 -0.69 -6.87 -1.69
CA ILE A 85 -1.47 -6.22 -2.75
C ILE A 85 -0.55 -5.26 -3.50
N PHE A 86 -0.34 -5.52 -4.78
CA PHE A 86 0.35 -4.60 -5.67
C PHE A 86 -0.65 -3.62 -6.26
N ARG A 87 -0.61 -2.36 -5.81
CA ARG A 87 -1.46 -1.30 -6.34
C ARG A 87 -0.67 -0.48 -7.35
N TRP A 88 -1.07 -0.54 -8.61
CA TRP A 88 -0.36 0.11 -9.72
C TRP A 88 -1.13 1.27 -10.33
N SER A 89 -2.43 1.41 -10.01
CA SER A 89 -3.22 2.62 -10.26
C SER A 89 -4.15 2.90 -9.08
N GLU A 90 -4.88 4.02 -9.13
CA GLU A 90 -5.86 4.35 -8.08
C GLU A 90 -6.99 3.33 -7.98
N GLU A 91 -7.28 2.59 -9.05
CA GLU A 91 -8.43 1.69 -9.12
C GLU A 91 -8.04 0.22 -9.30
N GLU A 92 -6.79 -0.04 -9.70
CA GLU A 92 -6.34 -1.36 -10.08
C GLU A 92 -5.24 -1.87 -9.15
N SER A 93 -5.42 -3.12 -8.75
CA SER A 93 -4.45 -3.84 -7.94
C SER A 93 -4.44 -5.32 -8.28
N ILE A 94 -3.35 -5.99 -7.88
CA ILE A 94 -3.11 -7.41 -8.05
C ILE A 94 -2.83 -7.98 -6.66
N ALA A 95 -3.58 -9.01 -6.23
CA ALA A 95 -3.33 -9.71 -4.98
C ALA A 95 -2.30 -10.84 -5.20
N LEU A 96 -1.35 -10.94 -4.28
CA LEU A 96 -0.29 -11.93 -4.27
C LEU A 96 -0.29 -12.74 -2.98
N GLY A 97 0.16 -13.98 -3.07
CA GLY A 97 0.47 -14.82 -1.92
C GLY A 97 1.80 -14.51 -1.26
N THR A 98 2.05 -15.15 -0.13
CA THR A 98 3.30 -15.04 0.65
C THR A 98 4.53 -15.54 -0.10
N ASP A 99 4.33 -16.41 -1.10
CA ASP A 99 5.36 -16.93 -2.00
C ASP A 99 5.57 -16.06 -3.26
N GLY A 100 4.83 -14.96 -3.40
CA GLY A 100 4.84 -14.10 -4.58
C GLY A 100 4.02 -14.61 -5.76
N THR A 101 3.21 -15.67 -5.59
CA THR A 101 2.28 -16.10 -6.63
C THR A 101 1.11 -15.13 -6.76
N VAL A 102 0.59 -14.94 -7.97
CA VAL A 102 -0.62 -14.13 -8.17
C VAL A 102 -1.83 -14.93 -7.72
N ARG A 103 -2.59 -14.39 -6.77
CA ARG A 103 -3.86 -14.96 -6.32
C ARG A 103 -5.04 -14.38 -7.09
N ASP A 104 -5.01 -13.06 -7.32
CA ASP A 104 -6.04 -12.34 -8.06
C ASP A 104 -5.40 -11.25 -8.94
N PRO A 105 -5.40 -11.42 -10.28
CA PRO A 105 -4.80 -10.45 -11.20
C PRO A 105 -5.63 -9.16 -11.38
N ALA A 106 -6.86 -9.10 -10.86
CA ALA A 106 -7.77 -7.97 -11.04
C ALA A 106 -8.51 -7.65 -9.73
N HIS A 107 -7.77 -7.62 -8.63
CA HIS A 107 -8.30 -7.41 -7.29
C HIS A 107 -9.03 -6.06 -7.12
N GLY A 108 -8.64 -5.06 -7.91
CA GLY A 108 -9.34 -3.77 -7.98
C GLY A 108 -9.13 -2.90 -6.74
N ARG A 109 -10.19 -2.22 -6.28
CA ARG A 109 -10.12 -1.34 -5.11
C ARG A 109 -10.21 -2.15 -3.81
N PHE A 110 -9.37 -1.79 -2.84
CA PHE A 110 -9.41 -2.34 -1.48
C PHE A 110 -9.25 -1.22 -0.45
N ALA A 111 -9.67 -1.50 0.79
CA ALA A 111 -9.48 -0.59 1.91
C ALA A 111 -8.20 -0.98 2.67
N GLU A 112 -7.22 -0.07 2.69
CA GLU A 112 -6.00 -0.25 3.48
C GLU A 112 -6.30 -0.08 4.98
N ASP A 113 -5.55 -0.80 5.81
CA ASP A 113 -5.61 -0.60 7.25
C ASP A 113 -5.00 0.76 7.59
N GLY A 114 -5.73 1.55 8.39
CA GLY A 114 -5.37 2.94 8.68
C GLY A 114 -5.95 3.98 7.73
N LYS A 115 -6.42 3.60 6.52
CA LYS A 115 -7.29 4.46 5.69
C LYS A 115 -8.76 4.31 6.08
N THR A 116 -9.05 4.39 7.38
CA THR A 116 -10.42 4.64 7.83
C THR A 116 -10.64 6.15 7.73
N LEU A 117 -11.63 6.56 6.93
CA LEU A 117 -12.22 7.90 7.05
C LEU A 117 -12.77 8.02 8.48
N VAL A 118 -12.03 8.69 9.36
CA VAL A 118 -12.58 9.05 10.66
C VAL A 118 -13.49 10.25 10.41
N TYR A 119 -14.79 10.02 10.60
CA TYR A 119 -15.76 11.11 10.63
C TYR A 119 -15.70 11.75 12.03
N LEU A 120 -15.15 12.96 12.12
CA LEU A 120 -15.32 13.81 13.31
C LEU A 120 -16.39 14.85 12.98
N ASN A 121 -17.51 14.84 13.72
CA ASN A 121 -18.65 15.74 13.52
C ASN A 121 -19.17 15.79 12.07
N GLY A 122 -19.26 14.63 11.40
CA GLY A 122 -19.76 14.54 10.01
C GLY A 122 -18.81 15.05 8.94
N THR A 123 -17.58 15.45 9.31
CA THR A 123 -16.55 15.87 8.35
C THR A 123 -15.61 14.69 8.07
N PRO A 124 -15.44 14.25 6.81
CA PRO A 124 -14.46 13.23 6.48
C PRO A 124 -13.05 13.79 6.69
N MET A 125 -12.28 13.17 7.59
CA MET A 125 -10.84 13.43 7.69
C MET A 125 -10.08 12.34 6.94
N GLU A 126 -9.41 12.73 5.86
CA GLU A 126 -8.44 11.88 5.19
C GLU A 126 -7.17 11.85 6.06
N ALA A 127 -6.90 10.72 6.71
CA ALA A 127 -5.59 10.50 7.33
C ALA A 127 -4.59 10.22 6.20
N VAL A 128 -4.21 11.27 5.47
CA VAL A 128 -3.12 11.20 4.49
C VAL A 128 -1.82 11.17 5.26
N LEU A 129 -0.99 10.16 4.98
CA LEU A 129 0.43 10.17 5.32
C LEU A 129 1.07 11.41 4.66
N VAL A 130 1.15 12.52 5.39
CA VAL A 130 1.98 13.67 5.01
C VAL A 130 3.41 13.27 5.34
N ARG A 131 4.22 12.97 4.30
CA ARG A 131 5.68 12.97 4.46
C ARG A 131 6.09 14.41 4.83
N VAL A 132 6.75 14.57 5.97
CA VAL A 132 7.50 15.78 6.34
C VAL A 132 8.86 15.73 5.69
#